data_AF-A0A1P8WJE3-F1
#
_entry.id   AF-A0A1P8WJE3-F1
#
_cell.length_a   1.000
_cell.length_b   1.000
_cell.length_c   1.000
_cell.angle_alpha   90.00
_cell.angle_beta   90.00
_cell.angle_gamma   90.00
#
_symmetry.space_group_name_H-M   'P 1'
#
loop_
_entity.id
_entity.type
_entity.pdbx_description
1 polymer ?
#
loop_
_entity_poly.entity_id
_entity_poly.type
_entity_poly.pdbx_seq_one_letter_code
_entity_poly.pdbx_strand_id
1 'polypeptide(L)'
;MTTSNPTNLTFYVIAKKNLSDLSSPLVGVGDSGDEASLIFTEDSKAQEYLQAADWTETDTVAELDAAAVVSWLAILQKEGVKYLVPDPDRVYQDDGMTQTVITISSVADAIFAALRERLSTAEPVS
;
A
#
# COMPACT_ATOMS: atom_id res chain seq x y z
N MET A 1 30.35 14.71 -6.97
CA MET A 1 28.92 15.04 -6.93
C MET A 1 28.17 13.81 -7.40
N THR A 2 27.70 12.98 -6.47
CA THR A 2 26.86 11.82 -6.78
C THR A 2 25.45 12.34 -7.03
N THR A 3 25.02 12.33 -8.29
CA THR A 3 23.61 12.44 -8.65
C THR A 3 22.90 11.25 -8.02
N SER A 4 22.19 11.49 -6.92
CA SER A 4 21.30 10.50 -6.32
C SER A 4 20.38 9.99 -7.42
N ASN A 5 20.47 8.68 -7.73
CA ASN A 5 19.46 8.01 -8.53
C ASN A 5 18.09 8.36 -7.96
N PRO A 6 17.05 8.62 -8.78
CA PRO A 6 15.70 8.67 -8.24
C PRO A 6 15.46 7.32 -7.56
N THR A 7 15.30 7.34 -6.24
CA THR A 7 14.94 6.15 -5.47
C THR A 7 13.68 5.60 -6.12
N ASN A 8 13.75 4.40 -6.69
CA ASN A 8 12.57 3.77 -7.29
C ASN A 8 11.58 3.53 -6.14
N LEU A 9 10.56 4.38 -6.05
CA LEU A 9 9.56 4.32 -4.99
C LEU A 9 8.72 3.08 -5.24
N THR A 10 9.06 2.03 -4.49
CA THR A 10 8.52 0.70 -4.64
C THR A 10 7.74 0.37 -3.38
N PHE A 11 6.53 -0.12 -3.55
CA PHE A 11 5.66 -0.59 -2.48
C PHE A 11 5.33 -2.05 -2.72
N TYR A 12 4.94 -2.74 -1.67
CA TYR A 12 4.59 -4.14 -1.73
C TYR A 12 3.18 -4.34 -1.18
N VAL A 13 2.44 -5.25 -1.79
CA VAL A 13 1.11 -5.65 -1.33
C VAL A 13 1.02 -7.17 -1.34
N ILE A 14 0.14 -7.73 -0.52
CA ILE A 14 -0.23 -9.14 -0.65
C ILE A 14 -1.32 -9.24 -1.72
N ALA A 15 -1.19 -10.20 -2.61
CA ALA A 15 -2.11 -10.43 -3.72
C ALA A 15 -2.43 -11.91 -3.89
N LYS A 16 -3.68 -12.20 -4.25
CA LYS A 16 -4.12 -13.57 -4.56
C LYS A 16 -3.40 -14.11 -5.78
N LYS A 17 -2.92 -15.35 -5.68
CA LYS A 17 -2.31 -16.06 -6.81
C LYS A 17 -3.33 -16.39 -7.89
N ASN A 18 -2.83 -16.58 -9.11
CA ASN A 18 -3.60 -17.08 -10.26
C ASN A 18 -4.78 -16.18 -10.70
N LEU A 19 -4.78 -14.92 -10.30
CA LEU A 19 -5.69 -13.91 -10.83
C LEU A 19 -4.96 -13.04 -11.85
N SER A 20 -5.66 -12.68 -12.93
CA SER A 20 -5.15 -11.74 -13.93
C SER A 20 -5.10 -10.31 -13.41
N ASP A 21 -6.00 -9.99 -12.48
CA ASP A 21 -6.12 -8.67 -11.87
C ASP A 21 -5.59 -8.72 -10.43
N LEU A 22 -4.96 -7.63 -10.01
CA LEU A 22 -4.45 -7.46 -8.65
C LEU A 22 -5.63 -7.45 -7.66
N SER A 23 -5.71 -8.47 -6.81
CA SER A 23 -6.71 -8.57 -5.74
C SER A 23 -5.99 -8.83 -4.42
N SER A 24 -6.10 -7.88 -3.50
CA SER A 24 -5.46 -7.95 -2.17
C SER A 24 -6.46 -8.43 -1.11
N PRO A 25 -6.03 -9.23 -0.12
CA PRO A 25 -6.86 -9.52 1.04
C PRO A 25 -7.14 -8.23 1.81
N LEU A 26 -8.36 -8.14 2.34
CA LEU A 26 -8.78 -7.07 3.22
C LEU A 26 -8.81 -7.55 4.67
N VAL A 27 -8.54 -6.65 5.61
CA VAL A 27 -8.61 -6.90 7.05
C VAL A 27 -9.60 -5.95 7.71
N GLY A 28 -10.27 -6.43 8.77
CA GLY A 28 -11.20 -5.60 9.53
C GLY A 28 -10.52 -4.44 10.27
N VAL A 29 -11.19 -3.29 10.34
CA VAL A 29 -10.75 -2.09 11.06
C VAL A 29 -11.63 -1.91 12.29
N GLY A 30 -11.12 -2.30 13.46
CA GLY A 30 -11.87 -2.25 14.71
C GLY A 30 -13.18 -3.04 14.64
N ASP A 31 -14.20 -2.58 15.36
CA ASP A 31 -15.51 -3.25 15.46
C ASP A 31 -16.56 -2.70 14.49
N SER A 32 -16.22 -1.74 13.61
CA SER A 32 -17.19 -1.06 12.75
C SER A 32 -17.64 -1.91 11.55
N GLY A 33 -16.94 -3.01 11.27
CA GLY A 33 -17.11 -3.79 10.05
C GLY A 33 -16.52 -3.12 8.81
N ASP A 34 -15.77 -2.01 8.98
CA ASP A 34 -14.99 -1.43 7.89
C ASP A 34 -13.78 -2.34 7.57
N GLU A 35 -13.35 -2.29 6.33
CA GLU A 35 -12.21 -3.07 5.83
C GLU A 35 -11.07 -2.15 5.37
N ALA A 36 -9.83 -2.63 5.54
CA ALA A 36 -8.61 -1.99 5.09
C ALA A 36 -7.77 -2.93 4.23
N SER A 37 -7.03 -2.34 3.30
CA SER A 37 -5.99 -3.07 2.56
C SER A 37 -4.62 -2.90 3.22
N LEU A 38 -3.77 -3.90 3.10
CA LEU A 38 -2.39 -3.87 3.60
C LEU A 38 -1.46 -3.27 2.55
N ILE A 39 -0.52 -2.43 2.97
CA ILE A 39 0.56 -1.91 2.12
C ILE A 39 1.86 -1.92 2.88
N PHE A 40 2.94 -2.29 2.20
CA PHE A 40 4.25 -2.44 2.80
C PHE A 40 5.27 -1.57 2.08
N THR A 41 6.20 -1.00 2.86
CA THR A 41 7.32 -0.21 2.34
C THR A 41 8.54 -1.08 2.04
N GLU A 42 8.55 -2.32 2.52
CA GLU A 42 9.65 -3.28 2.38
C GLU A 42 9.11 -4.67 2.01
N ASP A 43 9.77 -5.36 1.07
CA ASP A 43 9.42 -6.74 0.69
C ASP A 43 9.47 -7.67 1.89
N SER A 44 10.52 -7.58 2.71
CA SER A 44 10.71 -8.43 3.90
C SER A 44 9.51 -8.38 4.85
N LYS A 45 8.96 -7.18 5.10
CA LYS A 45 7.77 -7.02 5.96
C LYS A 45 6.53 -7.68 5.34
N ALA A 46 6.36 -7.55 4.02
CA ALA A 46 5.26 -8.20 3.32
C ALA A 46 5.37 -9.74 3.38
N GLN A 47 6.58 -10.27 3.19
CA GLN A 47 6.86 -11.71 3.30
C GLN A 47 6.63 -12.24 4.72
N GLU A 48 7.11 -11.52 5.73
CA GLU A 48 6.93 -11.85 7.15
C GLU A 48 5.44 -11.87 7.51
N TYR A 49 4.67 -10.86 7.08
CA TYR A 49 3.23 -10.83 7.30
C TYR A 49 2.53 -11.99 6.58
N LEU A 50 2.84 -12.23 5.30
CA LEU A 50 2.27 -13.31 4.50
C LEU A 50 2.50 -14.68 5.15
N GLN A 51 3.71 -14.90 5.67
CA GLN A 51 4.07 -16.14 6.36
C GLN A 51 3.35 -16.26 7.70
N ALA A 52 3.34 -15.21 8.52
CA ALA A 52 2.67 -15.20 9.81
C ALA A 52 1.15 -15.39 9.69
N ALA A 53 0.55 -14.92 8.59
CA ALA A 53 -0.87 -15.08 8.30
C ALA A 53 -1.25 -16.47 7.74
N ASP A 54 -0.26 -17.33 7.46
CA ASP A 54 -0.42 -18.64 6.81
C ASP A 54 -1.13 -18.55 5.44
N TRP A 55 -0.86 -17.50 4.68
CA TRP A 55 -1.47 -17.25 3.36
C TRP A 55 -0.56 -17.66 2.19
N THR A 56 0.58 -18.26 2.48
CA THR A 56 1.61 -18.56 1.47
C THR A 56 1.13 -19.53 0.38
N GLU A 57 0.06 -20.30 0.60
CA GLU A 57 -0.51 -21.19 -0.42
C GLU A 57 -1.36 -20.41 -1.43
N THR A 58 -2.19 -19.47 -0.96
CA THR A 58 -3.21 -18.75 -1.75
C THR A 58 -2.74 -17.40 -2.27
N ASP A 59 -1.75 -16.78 -1.62
CA ASP A 59 -1.35 -15.40 -1.84
C ASP A 59 0.16 -15.28 -2.02
N THR A 60 0.59 -14.17 -2.62
CA THR A 60 1.98 -13.84 -2.88
C THR A 60 2.22 -12.35 -2.68
N VAL A 61 3.48 -11.95 -2.53
CA VAL A 61 3.85 -10.53 -2.50
C VAL A 61 3.96 -10.02 -3.93
N ALA A 62 3.28 -8.91 -4.21
CA ALA A 62 3.35 -8.18 -5.47
C ALA A 62 4.07 -6.84 -5.25
N GLU A 63 5.02 -6.55 -6.13
CA GLU A 63 5.73 -5.28 -6.19
C GLU A 63 4.94 -4.26 -7.02
N LEU A 64 4.77 -3.05 -6.49
CA LEU A 64 4.09 -1.93 -7.14
C LEU A 64 5.04 -0.74 -7.26
N ASP A 65 5.25 -0.27 -8.48
CA ASP A 65 5.85 1.05 -8.71
C ASP A 65 4.85 2.18 -8.39
N ALA A 66 5.30 3.43 -8.43
CA ALA A 66 4.47 4.59 -8.12
C ALA A 66 3.19 4.70 -8.97
N ALA A 67 3.23 4.33 -10.26
CA ALA A 67 2.05 4.39 -11.13
C ALA A 67 1.07 3.25 -10.82
N ALA A 68 1.59 2.07 -10.51
CA ALA A 68 0.83 0.92 -10.08
C ALA A 68 0.14 1.18 -8.74
N VAL A 69 0.80 1.84 -7.79
CA VAL A 69 0.19 2.27 -6.51
C VAL A 69 -0.99 3.20 -6.75
N VAL A 70 -0.83 4.24 -7.57
CA VAL A 70 -1.95 5.16 -7.87
C VAL A 70 -3.14 4.42 -8.49
N SER A 71 -2.87 3.51 -9.42
CA SER A 71 -3.90 2.69 -10.08
C SER A 71 -4.61 1.79 -9.08
N TRP A 72 -3.86 1.14 -8.19
CA TRP A 72 -4.38 0.27 -7.14
C TRP A 72 -5.23 1.03 -6.11
N LEU A 73 -4.80 2.22 -5.67
CA LEU A 73 -5.60 3.07 -4.76
C LEU A 73 -6.95 3.45 -5.38
N ALA A 74 -6.98 3.71 -6.69
CA ALA A 74 -8.23 4.00 -7.39
C ALA A 74 -9.17 2.78 -7.46
N ILE A 75 -8.61 1.57 -7.62
CA ILE A 75 -9.38 0.31 -7.57
C ILE A 75 -9.99 0.14 -6.17
N LEU A 76 -9.18 0.25 -5.11
CA LEU A 76 -9.65 0.14 -3.73
C LEU A 76 -10.79 1.12 -3.42
N GLN A 77 -10.67 2.38 -3.83
CA GLN A 77 -11.75 3.37 -3.65
C GLN A 77 -13.02 2.99 -4.40
N LYS A 78 -12.90 2.49 -5.63
CA LYS A 78 -14.05 2.04 -6.44
C LYS A 78 -14.77 0.85 -5.78
N GLU A 79 -14.03 0.00 -5.08
CA GLU A 79 -14.55 -1.14 -4.32
C GLU A 79 -15.08 -0.76 -2.93
N GLY A 80 -14.98 0.52 -2.55
CA GLY A 80 -15.49 1.03 -1.27
C GLY A 80 -14.51 0.92 -0.10
N VAL A 81 -13.29 0.45 -0.34
CA VAL A 81 -12.22 0.42 0.67
C VAL A 81 -11.75 1.85 0.95
N LYS A 82 -11.67 2.22 2.23
CA LYS A 82 -11.33 3.59 2.66
C LYS A 82 -9.98 3.69 3.35
N TYR A 83 -9.48 2.56 3.83
CA TYR A 83 -8.39 2.50 4.78
C TYR A 83 -7.24 1.66 4.24
N LEU A 84 -6.04 2.05 4.64
CA LEU A 84 -4.81 1.29 4.46
C LEU A 84 -4.17 1.04 5.82
N VAL A 85 -3.54 -0.11 5.97
CA VAL A 85 -2.68 -0.44 7.11
C VAL A 85 -1.25 -0.48 6.59
N PRO A 86 -0.42 0.55 6.87
CA PRO A 86 0.97 0.58 6.43
C PRO A 86 1.85 -0.25 7.35
N ASP A 87 2.69 -1.12 6.76
CA ASP A 87 3.63 -2.01 7.46
C ASP A 87 3.03 -2.69 8.71
N PRO A 88 1.87 -3.37 8.58
CA PRO A 88 1.25 -4.06 9.70
C PRO A 88 2.16 -5.18 10.21
N ASP A 89 2.06 -5.46 11.51
CA ASP A 89 2.67 -6.64 12.12
C ASP A 89 1.57 -7.65 12.49
N ARG A 90 1.63 -8.84 11.89
CA ARG A 90 0.61 -9.87 12.08
C ARG A 90 0.61 -10.43 13.51
N VAL A 91 1.78 -10.60 14.11
CA VAL A 91 1.90 -11.12 15.48
C VAL A 91 1.26 -10.12 16.45
N TYR A 92 1.55 -8.84 16.28
CA TYR A 92 0.94 -7.79 17.09
C TYR A 92 -0.58 -7.71 16.88
N GLN A 93 -1.04 -7.87 15.64
CA GLN A 93 -2.46 -7.92 15.34
C GLN A 93 -3.15 -9.09 16.07
N ASP A 94 -2.57 -10.29 16.04
CA ASP A 94 -3.11 -11.48 16.70
C ASP A 94 -3.08 -11.35 18.23
N ASP A 95 -2.13 -10.61 18.79
CA ASP A 95 -2.05 -10.22 20.21
C ASP A 95 -3.02 -9.09 20.59
N GLY A 96 -3.82 -8.57 19.65
CA GLY A 96 -4.79 -7.51 19.88
C GLY A 96 -4.20 -6.10 19.99
N MET A 97 -2.95 -5.91 19.56
CA MET A 97 -2.29 -4.61 19.54
C MET A 97 -2.80 -3.75 18.39
N THR A 98 -3.06 -2.48 18.67
CA THR A 98 -3.50 -1.49 17.69
C THR A 98 -2.45 -1.28 16.59
N GLN A 99 -2.89 -1.39 15.33
CA GLN A 99 -2.08 -1.07 14.15
C GLN A 99 -2.37 0.37 13.68
N THR A 100 -1.40 0.98 12.99
CA THR A 100 -1.62 2.28 12.35
C THR A 100 -2.59 2.12 11.19
N VAL A 101 -3.55 3.02 11.06
CA VAL A 101 -4.49 3.06 9.94
C VAL A 101 -4.48 4.46 9.34
N ILE A 102 -4.37 4.54 8.01
CA ILE A 102 -4.45 5.79 7.24
C ILE A 102 -5.60 5.71 6.24
N THR A 103 -6.15 6.86 5.84
CA THR A 103 -7.21 6.88 4.82
C THR A 103 -6.61 7.01 3.43
N ILE A 104 -7.21 6.36 2.44
CA ILE A 104 -6.79 6.53 1.04
C ILE A 104 -6.90 8.00 0.61
N SER A 105 -7.90 8.74 1.12
CA SER A 105 -8.03 10.18 0.85
C SER A 105 -6.82 10.98 1.35
N SER A 106 -6.31 10.68 2.55
CA SER A 106 -5.12 11.36 3.10
C SER A 106 -3.86 11.10 2.26
N VAL A 107 -3.74 9.89 1.70
CA VAL A 107 -2.65 9.53 0.78
C VAL A 107 -2.79 10.30 -0.53
N ALA A 108 -3.99 10.36 -1.10
CA ALA A 108 -4.26 11.14 -2.31
C ALA A 108 -3.95 12.63 -2.11
N ASP A 109 -4.38 13.21 -0.99
CA ASP A 109 -4.10 14.62 -0.65
C ASP A 109 -2.59 14.89 -0.59
N ALA A 110 -1.82 13.98 0.02
CA ALA A 110 -0.36 14.09 0.09
C ALA A 110 0.30 14.00 -1.31
N ILE A 111 -0.16 13.07 -2.16
CA ILE A 111 0.32 12.95 -3.55
C ILE A 111 0.05 14.24 -4.33
N PHE A 112 -1.17 14.78 -4.25
CA PHE A 112 -1.53 16.00 -4.95
C PHE A 112 -0.81 17.25 -4.41
N ALA A 113 -0.55 17.32 -3.11
CA ALA A 113 0.25 18.38 -2.53
C ALA A 113 1.68 18.37 -3.09
N ALA A 114 2.34 17.19 -3.10
CA ALA A 114 3.68 17.02 -3.66
C ALA A 114 3.72 17.32 -5.17
N LEU A 115 2.70 16.88 -5.92
CA LEU A 115 2.58 17.17 -7.35
C LEU A 115 2.44 18.67 -7.59
N ARG A 116 1.59 19.37 -6.82
CA ARG A 116 1.40 20.82 -6.94
C ARG A 116 2.70 21.57 -6.69
N GLU A 117 3.44 21.20 -5.66
CA GLU A 117 4.76 21.78 -5.36
C GLU A 117 5.74 21.56 -6.53
N ARG A 118 5.81 20.33 -7.05
CA ARG A 118 6.68 19.99 -8.18
C ARG A 118 6.33 20.75 -9.46
N LEU A 119 5.04 20.97 -9.73
CA LEU A 119 4.57 21.74 -10.88
C LEU A 119 4.83 23.24 -10.70
N SER A 120 4.73 23.76 -9.47
CA SER A 120 4.98 25.18 -9.18
C SER A 120 6.45 25.59 -9.29
N THR A 121 7.36 24.61 -9.18
CA THR A 121 8.81 24.79 -9.25
C THR A 121 9.41 24.30 -10.57
N ALA A 122 8.59 23.87 -11.53
CA ALA A 122 9.06 23.37 -12.81
C ALA A 122 9.60 24.51 -13.68
N GLU A 123 10.88 24.44 -14.05
CA GLU A 123 11.48 25.33 -15.03
C GLU A 123 10.98 24.98 -16.45
N PRO A 124 10.77 25.99 -17.33
CA PRO A 124 10.44 25.73 -18.72
C PRO A 124 11.56 24.97 -19.43
N VAL A 125 11.20 23.92 -20.16
CA VAL A 125 12.14 23.20 -21.01
C VAL A 125 12.46 24.09 -22.22
N SER A 126 13.75 24.43 -22.39
CA SER A 126 14.25 25.20 -23.55
C SER A 126 14.44 24.32 -24.79
#